data_AF-A0A7X6TTZ2-F1
#
_entry.id   AF-A0A7X6TTZ2-F1
#
_cell.length_a   1.000
_cell.length_b   1.000
_cell.length_c   1.000
_cell.angle_alpha   90.00
_cell.angle_beta   90.00
_cell.angle_gamma   90.00
#
_symmetry.space_group_name_H-M   'P 1'
#
loop_
_entity.id
_entity.type
_entity.pdbx_description
1 polymer ?
#
loop_
_entity_poly.entity_id
_entity_poly.type
_entity_poly.pdbx_seq_one_letter_code
_entity_poly.pdbx_strand_id
1 'polypeptide(L)'
;MRLEGLRKELEQSQGYKALRRGMKENKYPVGVYGVSESARAFLISAVYTKEKESLFVFAANDLDAKNLYEDLLLYESEVFYFPGKDLVFYNIDAVSG
;
A
#
# COMPACT_ATOMS: atom_id res chain seq x y z
N MET A 1 6.12 18.20 1.84
CA MET A 1 6.24 16.82 2.38
C MET A 1 7.71 16.43 2.46
N ARG A 2 8.08 15.50 3.36
CA ARG A 2 9.43 14.93 3.34
C ARG A 2 9.67 14.28 1.96
N LEU A 3 10.90 14.39 1.44
CA LEU A 3 11.35 13.72 0.21
C LEU A 3 10.65 14.16 -1.11
N GLU A 4 10.11 15.37 -1.18
CA GLU A 4 9.46 15.89 -2.42
C GLU A 4 10.35 15.86 -3.67
N GLY A 5 11.66 16.09 -3.52
CA GLY A 5 12.60 16.02 -4.64
C GLY A 5 12.64 14.62 -5.28
N LEU A 6 12.68 13.57 -4.46
CA LEU A 6 12.64 12.18 -4.94
C LEU A 6 11.29 11.87 -5.60
N ARG A 7 10.20 12.40 -5.05
CA ARG A 7 8.84 12.15 -5.58
C ARG A 7 8.71 12.70 -7.00
N LYS A 8 9.18 13.93 -7.23
CA LYS A 8 9.19 14.55 -8.57
C LYS A 8 9.97 13.71 -9.58
N GLU A 9 11.10 13.13 -9.19
CA GLU A 9 11.90 12.28 -10.08
C GLU A 9 11.15 10.99 -10.44
N LEU A 10 10.53 10.33 -9.45
CA LEU A 10 9.71 9.14 -9.69
C LEU A 10 8.55 9.46 -10.64
N GLU A 11 7.88 10.59 -10.45
CA GLU A 11 6.76 11.03 -11.30
C GLU A 11 7.15 11.28 -12.76
N GLN A 12 8.43 11.58 -13.01
CA GLN A 12 8.96 11.76 -14.36
C GLN A 12 9.32 10.43 -15.04
N SER A 13 9.49 9.36 -14.28
CA SER A 13 9.82 8.04 -14.81
C SER A 13 8.73 7.50 -15.75
N GLN A 14 9.16 6.78 -16.79
CA GLN A 14 8.23 6.19 -17.78
C GLN A 14 7.30 5.17 -17.14
N GLY A 15 7.81 4.36 -16.19
CA GLY A 15 7.02 3.36 -15.49
C GLY A 15 5.88 3.98 -14.68
N TYR A 16 6.17 5.05 -13.94
CA TYR A 16 5.15 5.75 -13.17
C TYR A 16 4.10 6.45 -14.05
N LYS A 17 4.53 7.09 -15.13
CA LYS A 17 3.61 7.69 -16.12
C LYS A 17 2.68 6.65 -16.74
N ALA A 18 3.20 5.46 -17.06
CA ALA A 18 2.40 4.36 -17.58
C ALA A 18 1.37 3.86 -16.56
N LEU A 19 1.78 3.69 -15.29
CA LEU A 19 0.89 3.35 -14.18
C LEU A 19 -0.25 4.37 -14.03
N ARG A 20 0.09 5.66 -13.91
CA ARG A 20 -0.91 6.74 -13.75
C ARG A 20 -1.86 6.83 -14.95
N ARG A 21 -1.37 6.60 -16.16
CA ARG A 21 -2.21 6.57 -17.36
C ARG A 21 -3.21 5.41 -17.31
N GLY A 22 -2.76 4.20 -16.95
CA GLY A 22 -3.64 3.04 -16.79
C GLY A 22 -4.76 3.29 -15.79
N MET A 23 -4.42 3.85 -14.63
CA MET A 23 -5.40 4.22 -13.59
C MET A 23 -6.39 5.29 -14.08
N LYS A 24 -5.89 6.38 -14.69
CA LYS A 24 -6.72 7.49 -15.19
C LYS A 24 -7.68 7.06 -16.30
N GLU A 25 -7.27 6.10 -17.12
CA GLU A 25 -8.08 5.54 -18.21
C GLU A 25 -9.00 4.39 -17.74
N ASN A 26 -9.04 4.08 -16.43
CA ASN A 26 -9.78 2.96 -15.84
C ASN A 26 -9.45 1.59 -16.47
N LYS A 27 -8.19 1.39 -16.90
CA LYS A 27 -7.71 0.15 -17.50
C LYS A 27 -7.11 -0.74 -16.41
N TYR A 28 -7.95 -1.54 -15.77
CA TYR A 28 -7.55 -2.48 -14.72
C TYR A 28 -7.63 -3.94 -15.20
N PRO A 29 -6.75 -4.84 -14.70
CA PRO A 29 -5.69 -4.58 -13.72
C PRO A 29 -4.46 -3.87 -14.32
N VAL A 30 -3.73 -3.12 -13.49
CA VAL A 30 -2.42 -2.55 -13.85
C VAL A 30 -1.33 -3.28 -13.09
N GLY A 31 -0.43 -3.96 -13.82
CA GLY A 31 0.72 -4.65 -13.25
C GLY A 31 1.93 -3.72 -13.14
N VAL A 32 2.61 -3.75 -12.00
CA VAL A 32 3.89 -3.04 -11.78
C VAL A 32 4.96 -4.07 -11.43
N TYR A 33 6.07 -4.07 -12.17
CA TYR A 33 7.15 -5.05 -12.05
C TYR A 33 8.50 -4.35 -11.87
N GLY A 34 9.47 -5.03 -11.24
CA GLY A 34 10.84 -4.53 -11.08
C GLY A 34 11.03 -3.47 -10.00
N VAL A 35 10.04 -3.28 -9.12
CA VAL A 35 10.15 -2.38 -7.96
C VAL A 35 10.90 -3.11 -6.85
N SER A 36 11.95 -2.49 -6.31
CA SER A 36 12.65 -3.05 -5.15
C SER A 36 11.73 -3.06 -3.93
N GLU A 37 11.97 -3.99 -3.01
CA GLU A 37 11.19 -4.11 -1.77
C GLU A 37 11.16 -2.80 -0.98
N SER A 38 12.31 -2.15 -0.82
CA SER A 38 12.46 -0.86 -0.14
C SER A 38 11.75 0.32 -0.82
N ALA A 39 11.43 0.21 -2.11
CA ALA A 39 10.77 1.26 -2.87
C ALA A 39 9.24 1.11 -2.91
N ARG A 40 8.68 0.01 -2.40
CA ARG A 40 7.23 -0.26 -2.45
C ARG A 40 6.42 0.82 -1.74
N ALA A 41 6.76 1.13 -0.48
CA ALA A 41 6.08 2.16 0.29
C ALA A 41 6.18 3.54 -0.39
N PHE A 42 7.35 3.87 -0.96
CA PHE A 42 7.54 5.11 -1.67
C PHE A 42 6.64 5.21 -2.92
N LEU A 43 6.60 4.16 -3.74
CA LEU A 43 5.72 4.10 -4.91
C LEU A 43 4.25 4.20 -4.52
N ILE A 44 3.83 3.48 -3.48
CA ILE A 44 2.46 3.54 -2.94
C ILE A 44 2.13 4.97 -2.49
N SER A 45 3.06 5.65 -1.79
CA SER A 45 2.90 7.05 -1.38
C SER A 45 2.79 8.01 -2.56
N ALA A 46 3.44 7.71 -3.69
CA ALA A 46 3.34 8.53 -4.90
C ALA A 46 1.99 8.32 -5.59
N VAL A 47 1.49 7.09 -5.61
CA VAL A 47 0.14 6.78 -6.13
C VAL A 47 -0.94 7.45 -5.28
N TYR A 48 -0.77 7.46 -3.96
CA TYR A 48 -1.69 8.11 -3.02
C TYR A 48 -1.82 9.62 -3.31
N THR A 49 -3.06 10.08 -3.47
CA THR A 49 -3.39 11.48 -3.79
C THR A 49 -4.28 12.05 -2.70
N LYS A 50 -3.70 12.90 -1.82
CA LYS A 50 -4.36 13.49 -0.65
C LYS A 50 -5.71 14.16 -0.93
N GLU A 51 -5.84 14.77 -2.10
CA GLU A 51 -7.00 15.60 -2.44
C GLU A 51 -8.22 14.80 -2.93
N LYS A 52 -8.10 13.50 -3.26
CA LYS A 52 -9.16 12.83 -4.03
C LYS A 52 -9.51 11.39 -3.66
N GLU A 53 -8.64 10.59 -3.02
CA GLU A 53 -8.94 9.17 -2.79
C GLU A 53 -8.29 8.61 -1.53
N SER A 54 -8.99 7.69 -0.86
CA SER A 54 -8.41 6.80 0.14
C SER A 54 -7.83 5.56 -0.55
N LEU A 55 -6.63 5.15 -0.17
CA LEU A 55 -5.99 3.95 -0.71
C LEU A 55 -6.07 2.81 0.31
N PHE A 56 -6.67 1.69 -0.09
CA PHE A 56 -6.66 0.46 0.71
C PHE A 56 -5.66 -0.52 0.11
N VAL A 57 -4.67 -0.95 0.90
CA VAL A 57 -3.57 -1.78 0.44
C VAL A 57 -3.64 -3.14 1.12
N PHE A 58 -3.61 -4.21 0.33
CA PHE A 58 -3.51 -5.57 0.82
C PHE A 58 -2.06 -6.05 0.74
N ALA A 59 -1.57 -6.70 1.80
CA ALA A 59 -0.30 -7.40 1.81
C ALA A 59 -0.52 -8.92 1.92
N ALA A 60 0.54 -9.70 1.68
CA ALA A 60 0.43 -11.16 1.63
C ALA A 60 0.19 -11.81 3.00
N ASN A 61 0.62 -11.16 4.08
CA ASN A 61 0.43 -11.59 5.47
C ASN A 61 0.54 -10.39 6.43
N ASP A 62 0.26 -10.61 7.72
CA ASP A 62 0.27 -9.56 8.75
C ASP A 62 1.67 -8.96 8.96
N LEU A 63 2.73 -9.74 8.81
CA LEU A 63 4.10 -9.23 8.94
C LEU A 63 4.42 -8.25 7.82
N ASP A 64 4.12 -8.62 6.57
CA ASP A 64 4.29 -7.76 5.39
C ASP A 64 3.41 -6.50 5.49
N ALA A 65 2.18 -6.64 5.99
CA ALA A 65 1.28 -5.51 6.21
C ALA A 65 1.83 -4.54 7.25
N LYS A 66 2.37 -5.06 8.36
CA LYS A 66 2.97 -4.25 9.41
C LYS A 66 4.25 -3.55 8.96
N ASN A 67 5.15 -4.26 8.27
CA ASN A 67 6.37 -3.67 7.70
C ASN A 67 6.03 -2.54 6.72
N LEU A 68 5.06 -2.78 5.82
CA LEU A 68 4.62 -1.77 4.87
C LEU A 68 3.98 -0.55 5.54
N TYR A 69 3.19 -0.77 6.60
CA TYR A 69 2.63 0.31 7.42
C TYR A 69 3.73 1.19 8.02
N GLU A 70 4.75 0.58 8.64
CA GLU A 70 5.88 1.29 9.23
C GLU A 70 6.68 2.08 8.18
N ASP A 71 6.93 1.49 7.00
CA ASP A 71 7.59 2.18 5.89
C ASP A 71 6.77 3.35 5.34
N LEU A 72 5.44 3.22 5.26
CA LEU A 72 4.55 4.27 4.75
C LEU A 72 4.52 5.50 5.66
N LEU A 73 4.69 5.33 6.98
CA LEU A 73 4.78 6.44 7.95
C LEU A 73 5.98 7.36 7.70
N LEU A 74 6.98 6.93 6.92
CA LEU A 74 8.08 7.80 6.49
C LEU A 74 7.60 8.88 5.49
N TYR A 75 6.59 8.56 4.68
CA TYR A 75 6.14 9.37 3.55
C TYR A 75 4.81 10.08 3.81
N GLU A 76 3.89 9.46 4.53
CA GLU A 76 2.54 9.94 4.79
C GLU A 76 2.23 9.95 6.29
N SER A 77 1.45 10.93 6.74
CA SER A 77 1.05 11.06 8.15
C SER A 77 -0.23 10.30 8.49
N GLU A 78 -1.09 10.03 7.50
CA GLU A 78 -2.38 9.38 7.66
C GLU A 78 -2.33 7.98 7.08
N VAL A 79 -1.72 7.08 7.84
CA VAL A 79 -1.61 5.65 7.52
C VAL A 79 -2.23 4.88 8.67
N PHE A 80 -3.06 3.88 8.36
CA PHE A 80 -3.75 3.07 9.36
C PHE A 80 -3.45 1.59 9.11
N TYR A 81 -3.08 0.89 10.16
CA TYR A 81 -2.89 -0.56 10.13
C TYR A 81 -4.20 -1.25 10.53
N PHE A 82 -4.71 -2.12 9.66
CA PHE A 82 -5.85 -2.97 9.96
C PHE A 82 -5.34 -4.39 10.27
N PRO A 83 -5.17 -4.75 11.56
CA PRO A 83 -4.61 -6.05 11.92
C PRO A 83 -5.55 -7.17 11.47
N GLY A 84 -4.95 -8.29 11.04
CA GLY A 84 -5.68 -9.56 10.98
C GLY A 84 -6.35 -9.82 12.33
N LYS A 85 -7.59 -10.34 12.30
CA LYS A 85 -8.18 -10.86 13.54
C LYS A 85 -7.28 -12.02 13.96
N ASP A 86 -6.68 -11.92 15.14
CA ASP A 86 -6.34 -13.12 15.87
C ASP A 86 -7.62 -13.95 15.89
N LEU A 87 -7.56 -15.17 15.38
CA LEU A 87 -8.56 -16.17 15.67
C LEU A 87 -8.53 -16.29 17.19
N VAL A 88 -9.34 -15.49 17.88
CA VAL A 88 -9.70 -15.76 19.25
C VAL A 88 -10.43 -17.07 19.10
N PHE A 89 -9.74 -18.16 19.41
CA PHE A 89 -10.38 -19.41 19.76
C PHE A 89 -11.28 -19.02 20.93
N TYR A 90 -12.50 -18.56 20.64
CA TYR A 90 -13.59 -18.89 21.51
C TYR A 90 -13.40 -20.38 21.70
N ASN A 91 -13.17 -20.79 22.95
CA ASN A 91 -13.42 -22.16 23.35
C ASN A 91 -14.84 -22.42 22.87
N ILE A 92 -14.96 -22.94 21.65
CA ILE A 92 -16.12 -23.68 21.24
C ILE A 92 -15.94 -24.90 22.11
N ASP A 93 -16.42 -24.81 23.35
CA ASP A 93 -16.75 -25.99 24.12
C ASP A 93 -17.65 -26.76 23.17
N ALA A 94 -17.05 -27.75 22.52
CA ALA A 94 -17.78 -28.70 21.71
C ALA A 94 -18.65 -29.44 22.73
N VAL A 95 -19.83 -28.88 22.99
CA VAL A 95 -20.87 -29.59 23.70
C VAL A 95 -21.28 -30.70 22.75
N SER A 96 -20.60 -31.84 22.88
CA SER A 96 -21.09 -33.09 22.34
C SER A 96 -22.38 -33.40 23.10
N GLY A 97 -23.51 -33.11 22.45
CA GLY A 97 -24.78 -33.73 22.77
C GLY A 97 -24.81 -35.18 22.33
#